data_AF-A0A957SNJ4-F1
#
_entry.id   AF-A0A957SNJ4-F1
#
_cell.length_a   1.000
_cell.length_b   1.000
_cell.length_c   1.000
_cell.angle_alpha   90.00
_cell.angle_beta   90.00
_cell.angle_gamma   90.00
#
_symmetry.space_group_name_H-M   'P 1'
#
loop_
_entity.id
_entity.type
_entity.pdbx_description
1 polymer ?
#
loop_
_entity_poly.entity_id
_entity_poly.type
_entity_poly.pdbx_seq_one_letter_code
_entity_poly.pdbx_strand_id
1 'polypeptide(L)'
;DAYPLIHKAITENPEIYNAEQVRNEMYLAFDHYVTESSGHNSEYNWWFRKRPDLVEQYCTHGTNWNPGEHAYILKEYRRREGDWRDDIQKWFDQPSIDLERGHEYAAYIINAMEGGEPFEFNGNVPNKGLVDNLPQNACVEVPVWASRKGLQPVAVGALPPQCAVLTNLSAQIEEMAVEATLTGDRRLIYQAIANDPLSAAVLSLAEIQKMVDELFALNEDYLPAAFHTKQFAMA
;
A
#
# COMPACT_ATOMS: atom_id res chain seq x y z
N ASP A 1 -1.70 -25.17 8.72
CA ASP A 1 -2.19 -24.61 7.45
C ASP A 1 -3.69 -24.36 7.59
N ALA A 2 -4.13 -23.11 7.37
CA ALA A 2 -5.52 -22.68 7.48
C ALA A 2 -6.18 -22.43 6.12
N TYR A 3 -5.46 -22.55 5.00
CA TYR A 3 -5.97 -22.24 3.66
C TYR A 3 -7.23 -23.02 3.27
N PRO A 4 -7.38 -24.32 3.61
CA PRO A 4 -8.64 -25.03 3.33
C PRO A 4 -9.87 -24.43 4.03
N LEU A 5 -9.69 -23.89 5.24
CA LEU A 5 -10.76 -23.23 5.99
C LEU A 5 -11.08 -21.85 5.41
N ILE A 6 -10.06 -21.10 5.00
CA ILE A 6 -10.22 -19.82 4.29
C ILE A 6 -10.98 -20.03 2.98
N HIS A 7 -10.56 -21.02 2.18
CA HIS A 7 -11.21 -21.35 0.91
C HIS A 7 -12.70 -21.67 1.10
N LYS A 8 -13.00 -22.50 2.11
CA LYS A 8 -14.37 -22.85 2.45
C LYS A 8 -15.17 -21.62 2.87
N ALA A 9 -14.61 -20.77 3.75
CA ALA A 9 -15.28 -19.57 4.22
C ALA A 9 -15.63 -18.61 3.08
N ILE A 10 -14.71 -18.41 2.13
CA ILE A 10 -14.90 -17.49 1.01
C ILE A 10 -15.91 -18.05 -0.01
N THR A 11 -15.88 -19.36 -0.29
CA THR A 11 -16.72 -19.96 -1.35
C THR A 11 -18.12 -20.37 -0.87
N GLU A 12 -18.29 -20.63 0.44
CA GLU A 12 -19.57 -21.08 0.99
C GLU A 12 -20.30 -20.03 1.82
N ASN A 13 -19.65 -18.92 2.21
CA ASN A 13 -20.28 -17.85 2.98
C ASN A 13 -20.27 -16.50 2.22
N PRO A 14 -21.42 -16.09 1.64
CA PRO A 14 -21.55 -14.81 0.94
C PRO A 14 -21.23 -13.58 1.78
N GLU A 15 -21.46 -13.62 3.10
CA GLU A 15 -21.13 -12.48 3.98
C GLU A 15 -19.62 -12.25 4.06
N ILE A 16 -18.85 -13.34 4.11
CA ILE A 16 -17.38 -13.29 4.13
C ILE A 16 -16.85 -12.87 2.76
N TYR A 17 -17.43 -13.40 1.69
CA TYR A 17 -17.06 -12.97 0.34
C TYR A 17 -17.27 -11.46 0.15
N ASN A 18 -18.45 -10.96 0.54
CA ASN A 18 -18.84 -9.55 0.38
C ASN A 18 -18.09 -8.60 1.32
N ALA A 19 -17.51 -9.07 2.42
CA ALA A 19 -16.67 -8.23 3.26
C ALA A 19 -15.43 -7.69 2.53
N GLU A 20 -14.81 -8.52 1.67
CA GLU A 20 -13.51 -8.23 1.07
C GLU A 20 -13.40 -8.78 -0.37
N GLN A 21 -14.31 -8.33 -1.25
CA GLN A 21 -14.48 -8.89 -2.59
C GLN A 21 -13.17 -8.96 -3.39
N VAL A 22 -12.40 -7.86 -3.44
CA VAL A 22 -11.16 -7.80 -4.23
C VAL A 22 -10.08 -8.74 -3.69
N ARG A 23 -9.90 -8.80 -2.36
CA ARG A 23 -8.93 -9.71 -1.74
C ARG A 23 -9.29 -11.16 -1.99
N ASN A 24 -10.59 -11.46 -1.90
CA ASN A 24 -11.12 -12.81 -2.12
C ASN A 24 -10.93 -13.23 -3.59
N GLU A 25 -11.20 -12.34 -4.56
CA GLU A 25 -10.93 -12.62 -5.98
C GLU A 25 -9.44 -12.86 -6.24
N MET A 26 -8.55 -12.05 -5.66
CA MET A 26 -7.10 -12.26 -5.77
C MET A 26 -6.68 -13.60 -5.17
N TYR A 27 -7.19 -13.95 -4.00
CA TYR A 27 -6.93 -15.25 -3.40
C TYR A 27 -7.39 -16.41 -4.29
N LEU A 28 -8.62 -16.34 -4.82
CA LEU A 28 -9.16 -17.38 -5.70
C LEU A 28 -8.37 -17.52 -7.01
N ALA A 29 -7.71 -16.46 -7.47
CA ALA A 29 -6.90 -16.47 -8.68
C ALA A 29 -5.42 -16.86 -8.46
N PHE A 30 -4.86 -16.56 -7.29
CA PHE A 30 -3.41 -16.67 -7.03
C PHE A 30 -3.03 -17.62 -5.89
N ASP A 31 -4.01 -18.28 -5.27
CA ASP A 31 -3.89 -19.27 -4.20
C ASP A 31 -3.32 -18.73 -2.86
N HIS A 32 -2.98 -17.44 -2.79
CA HIS A 32 -2.42 -16.80 -1.60
C HIS A 32 -3.26 -15.61 -1.18
N TYR A 33 -3.58 -15.53 0.11
CA TYR A 33 -4.44 -14.47 0.63
C TYR A 33 -3.63 -13.21 0.88
N VAL A 34 -4.11 -12.07 0.38
CA VAL A 34 -3.45 -10.77 0.54
C VAL A 34 -3.87 -10.10 1.84
N THR A 35 -2.95 -9.35 2.46
CA THR A 35 -3.19 -8.67 3.75
C THR A 35 -3.96 -7.37 3.59
N GLU A 36 -3.65 -6.59 2.55
CA GLU A 36 -4.22 -5.27 2.32
C GLU A 36 -5.72 -5.33 1.98
N SER A 37 -6.49 -4.32 2.40
CA SER A 37 -7.92 -4.14 2.16
C SER A 37 -8.31 -4.16 0.68
N SER A 38 -9.58 -4.48 0.39
CA SER A 38 -10.12 -4.49 -0.97
C SER A 38 -10.00 -3.12 -1.66
N GLY A 39 -10.20 -2.04 -0.92
CA GLY A 39 -10.11 -0.71 -1.48
C GLY A 39 -8.73 -0.36 -2.01
N HIS A 40 -7.66 -0.67 -1.28
CA HIS A 40 -6.29 -0.44 -1.74
C HIS A 40 -5.82 -1.47 -2.77
N ASN A 41 -6.11 -2.76 -2.57
CA ASN A 41 -5.76 -3.77 -3.57
C ASN A 41 -6.40 -3.54 -4.95
N SER A 42 -7.58 -2.92 -4.99
CA SER A 42 -8.20 -2.57 -6.27
C SER A 42 -7.49 -1.44 -7.03
N GLU A 43 -6.65 -0.66 -6.34
CA GLU A 43 -5.82 0.42 -6.91
C GLU A 43 -4.47 -0.11 -7.40
N TYR A 44 -3.88 -1.05 -6.67
CA TYR A 44 -2.54 -1.61 -6.99
C TYR A 44 -2.53 -2.61 -8.14
N ASN A 45 -3.69 -2.94 -8.73
CA ASN A 45 -3.81 -4.00 -9.72
C ASN A 45 -4.71 -3.60 -10.90
N TRP A 46 -4.42 -4.15 -12.08
CA TRP A 46 -5.05 -3.78 -13.35
C TRP A 46 -6.42 -4.42 -13.63
N TRP A 47 -7.00 -5.15 -12.68
CA TRP A 47 -8.22 -5.94 -12.91
C TRP A 47 -9.51 -5.21 -12.57
N PHE A 48 -9.52 -4.36 -11.53
CA PHE A 48 -10.77 -3.95 -10.88
C PHE A 48 -11.24 -2.56 -11.29
N ARG A 49 -10.34 -1.57 -11.33
CA ARG A 49 -10.71 -0.15 -11.50
C ARG A 49 -10.65 0.39 -12.93
N LYS A 50 -10.69 -0.49 -13.94
CA LYS A 50 -10.49 -0.09 -15.35
C LYS A 50 -11.75 0.16 -16.19
N ARG A 51 -12.92 -0.27 -15.71
CA ARG A 51 -14.20 -0.07 -16.39
C ARG A 51 -15.32 0.14 -15.38
N PRO A 52 -16.36 0.94 -15.70
CA PRO A 52 -17.45 1.21 -14.77
C PRO A 52 -18.16 -0.05 -14.25
N ASP A 53 -18.35 -1.08 -15.07
CA ASP A 53 -18.98 -2.34 -14.66
C ASP A 53 -18.16 -3.10 -13.60
N LEU A 54 -16.83 -3.07 -13.71
CA LEU A 54 -15.93 -3.70 -12.75
C LEU A 54 -15.86 -2.92 -11.43
N VAL A 55 -15.89 -1.59 -11.50
CA VAL A 55 -15.94 -0.73 -10.31
C VAL A 55 -17.25 -0.95 -9.54
N GLU A 56 -18.38 -1.00 -10.25
CA GLU A 56 -19.68 -1.31 -9.64
C GLU A 56 -19.65 -2.69 -8.97
N GLN A 57 -19.13 -3.70 -9.65
CA GLN A 57 -19.10 -5.07 -9.15
C GLN A 57 -18.21 -5.26 -7.91
N TYR A 58 -17.01 -4.66 -7.91
CA TYR A 58 -15.96 -5.02 -6.94
C TYR A 58 -15.58 -3.91 -5.95
N CYS A 59 -15.93 -2.64 -6.22
CA CYS A 59 -15.43 -1.50 -5.46
C CYS A 59 -16.55 -0.70 -4.75
N THR A 60 -17.80 -1.15 -4.83
CA THR A 60 -18.97 -0.36 -4.40
C THR A 60 -19.74 -1.01 -3.25
N HIS A 61 -19.88 -2.34 -3.27
CA HIS A 61 -20.79 -3.08 -2.38
C HIS A 61 -20.10 -3.86 -1.26
N GLY A 62 -18.79 -3.68 -1.11
CA GLY A 62 -18.04 -4.30 -0.01
C GLY A 62 -18.57 -3.83 1.35
N THR A 63 -18.58 -4.72 2.35
CA THR A 63 -19.16 -4.41 3.67
C THR A 63 -18.12 -4.07 4.74
N ASN A 64 -16.82 -4.25 4.47
CA ASN A 64 -15.75 -3.84 5.38
C ASN A 64 -15.40 -2.35 5.21
N TRP A 65 -14.50 -1.84 6.06
CA TRP A 65 -14.25 -0.41 6.23
C TRP A 65 -13.83 0.32 4.93
N ASN A 66 -13.09 -0.32 4.02
CA ASN A 66 -12.71 0.28 2.74
C ASN A 66 -13.12 -0.62 1.58
N PRO A 67 -14.34 -0.47 1.05
CA PRO A 67 -14.83 -1.28 -0.06
C PRO A 67 -14.22 -0.88 -1.41
N GLY A 68 -13.42 0.19 -1.48
CA GLY A 68 -12.89 0.73 -2.73
C GLY A 68 -13.70 1.87 -3.33
N GLU A 69 -14.59 2.48 -2.55
CA GLU A 69 -15.37 3.64 -2.98
C GLU A 69 -14.44 4.75 -3.51
N HIS A 70 -14.85 5.41 -4.59
CA HIS A 70 -14.09 6.52 -5.15
C HIS A 70 -13.81 7.61 -4.09
N ALA A 71 -12.54 7.97 -3.97
CA ALA A 71 -12.02 8.98 -3.05
C ALA A 71 -12.38 8.73 -1.57
N TYR A 72 -12.54 7.45 -1.17
CA TYR A 72 -12.93 7.05 0.19
C TYR A 72 -12.13 7.79 1.29
N ILE A 73 -10.79 7.70 1.24
CA ILE A 73 -9.94 8.31 2.28
C ILE A 73 -10.01 9.85 2.29
N LEU A 74 -10.16 10.48 1.12
CA LEU A 74 -10.31 11.93 1.03
C LEU A 74 -11.61 12.40 1.66
N LYS A 75 -12.70 11.65 1.47
CA LYS A 75 -13.99 11.94 2.13
C LYS A 75 -13.84 11.83 3.65
N GLU A 76 -13.14 10.82 4.14
CA GLU A 76 -12.89 10.65 5.58
C GLU A 76 -12.03 11.79 6.15
N TYR A 77 -10.97 12.21 5.47
CA TYR A 77 -10.16 13.35 5.91
C TYR A 77 -10.97 14.65 5.95
N ARG A 78 -11.77 14.93 4.92
CA ARG A 78 -12.65 16.11 4.89
C ARG A 78 -13.70 16.08 5.99
N ARG A 79 -14.24 14.90 6.31
CA ARG A 79 -15.16 14.72 7.44
C ARG A 79 -14.47 15.05 8.76
N ARG A 80 -13.22 14.59 8.96
CA ARG A 80 -12.47 14.81 10.20
C ARG A 80 -11.93 16.23 10.36
N GLU A 81 -11.71 16.97 9.28
CA GLU A 81 -11.12 18.31 9.32
C GLU A 81 -11.89 19.28 10.21
N GLY A 82 -13.23 19.18 10.23
CA GLY A 82 -14.09 20.03 11.05
C GLY A 82 -14.08 19.71 12.54
N ASP A 83 -13.98 18.43 12.90
CA ASP A 83 -14.40 17.97 14.23
C ASP A 83 -13.27 17.35 15.06
N TRP A 84 -12.08 17.12 14.48
CA TRP A 84 -11.01 16.38 15.16
C TRP A 84 -10.57 17.01 16.49
N ARG A 85 -10.59 18.34 16.59
CA ARG A 85 -10.22 19.05 17.83
C ARG A 85 -11.26 18.83 18.92
N ASP A 86 -12.53 18.92 18.55
CA ASP A 86 -13.63 18.72 19.48
C ASP A 86 -13.67 17.27 19.95
N ASP A 87 -13.40 16.32 19.07
CA ASP A 87 -13.34 14.90 19.43
C ASP A 87 -12.16 14.59 20.37
N ILE A 88 -11.00 15.21 20.16
CA ILE A 88 -9.88 15.11 21.10
C ILE A 88 -10.22 15.76 22.45
N GLN A 89 -10.87 16.92 22.45
CA GLN A 89 -11.28 17.58 23.69
C GLN A 89 -12.30 16.73 24.46
N LYS A 90 -13.33 16.20 23.77
CA LYS A 90 -14.29 15.27 24.37
C LYS A 90 -13.62 14.03 24.95
N TRP A 91 -12.57 13.52 24.29
CA TRP A 91 -11.80 12.39 24.80
C TRP A 91 -11.03 12.74 26.08
N PHE A 92 -10.42 13.93 26.16
CA PHE A 92 -9.76 14.41 27.39
C PHE A 92 -10.72 14.73 28.53
N ASP A 93 -11.94 15.16 28.21
CA ASP A 93 -12.97 15.48 29.21
C ASP A 93 -13.64 14.23 29.80
N GLN A 94 -13.32 13.03 29.29
CA GLN A 94 -13.81 11.79 29.89
C GLN A 94 -13.26 11.62 31.32
N PRO A 95 -14.08 11.12 32.28
CA PRO A 95 -13.68 11.02 33.68
C PRO A 95 -12.51 10.04 33.92
N SER A 96 -12.24 9.17 32.95
CA SER A 96 -11.13 8.22 32.94
C SER A 96 -10.70 7.96 31.50
N ILE A 97 -9.40 7.81 31.28
CA ILE A 97 -8.84 7.38 30.00
C ILE A 97 -8.38 5.93 30.15
N ASP A 98 -8.76 5.09 29.20
CA ASP A 98 -8.24 3.73 29.12
C ASP A 98 -6.76 3.75 28.75
N LEU A 99 -5.94 3.13 29.61
CA LEU A 99 -4.49 3.03 29.43
C LEU A 99 -4.08 1.65 28.92
N GLU A 100 -5.04 0.78 28.60
CA GLU A 100 -4.76 -0.44 27.87
C GLU A 100 -4.04 -0.11 26.55
N ARG A 101 -2.95 -0.83 26.30
CA ARG A 101 -2.15 -0.63 25.10
C ARG A 101 -2.98 -1.02 23.88
N GLY A 102 -3.18 -0.07 22.96
CA GLY A 102 -3.82 -0.31 21.67
C GLY A 102 -3.01 -1.24 20.76
N HIS A 103 -3.50 -1.52 19.56
CA HIS A 103 -2.89 -2.51 18.64
C HIS A 103 -1.74 -1.96 17.77
N GLU A 104 -1.43 -0.67 17.90
CA GLU A 104 -0.36 -0.01 17.12
C GLU A 104 1.03 -0.54 17.50
N TYR A 105 1.81 -0.95 16.49
CA TYR A 105 3.09 -1.64 16.70
C TYR A 105 4.14 -0.78 17.42
N ALA A 106 4.11 0.54 17.28
CA ALA A 106 5.13 1.43 17.81
C ALA A 106 5.36 1.23 19.32
N ALA A 107 4.29 1.15 20.12
CA ALA A 107 4.40 0.96 21.57
C ALA A 107 5.01 -0.40 21.93
N TYR A 108 4.68 -1.46 21.18
CA TYR A 108 5.26 -2.80 21.37
C TYR A 108 6.74 -2.84 20.99
N ILE A 109 7.10 -2.24 19.85
CA ILE A 109 8.48 -2.16 19.36
C ILE A 109 9.35 -1.42 20.37
N ILE A 110 8.92 -0.23 20.82
CA ILE A 110 9.66 0.56 21.82
C ILE A 110 9.80 -0.24 23.12
N ASN A 111 8.72 -0.82 23.63
CA ASN A 111 8.76 -1.64 24.84
C ASN A 111 9.75 -2.81 24.72
N ALA A 112 9.74 -3.53 23.60
CA ALA A 112 10.65 -4.64 23.35
C ALA A 112 12.12 -4.19 23.28
N MET A 113 12.39 -3.05 22.66
CA MET A 113 13.73 -2.46 22.55
C MET A 113 14.26 -1.94 23.89
N GLU A 114 13.38 -1.39 24.74
CA GLU A 114 13.71 -0.90 26.09
C GLU A 114 13.83 -2.03 27.14
N GLY A 115 13.75 -3.29 26.73
CA GLY A 115 13.99 -4.45 27.58
C GLY A 115 12.74 -5.13 28.13
N GLY A 116 11.56 -4.78 27.62
CA GLY A 116 10.35 -5.57 27.79
C GLY A 116 10.34 -6.83 26.91
N GLU A 117 9.16 -7.45 26.78
CA GLU A 117 8.97 -8.66 25.99
C GLU A 117 9.33 -8.46 24.51
N PRO A 118 10.06 -9.39 23.88
CA PRO A 118 10.28 -9.39 22.43
C PRO A 118 8.95 -9.36 21.68
N PHE A 119 8.94 -8.64 20.55
CA PHE A 119 7.74 -8.45 19.74
C PHE A 119 8.02 -8.77 18.29
N GLU A 120 7.21 -9.66 17.72
CA GLU A 120 7.23 -9.99 16.29
C GLU A 120 6.17 -9.16 15.56
N PHE A 121 6.57 -8.55 14.44
CA PHE A 121 5.69 -7.75 13.59
C PHE A 121 6.18 -7.82 12.14
N ASN A 122 5.36 -7.37 11.19
CA ASN A 122 5.81 -7.16 9.82
C ASN A 122 6.31 -5.72 9.67
N GLY A 123 7.57 -5.56 9.25
CA GLY A 123 8.26 -4.27 9.20
C GLY A 123 8.93 -4.00 7.86
N ASN A 124 8.92 -2.73 7.47
CA ASN A 124 9.52 -2.23 6.24
C ASN A 124 11.04 -2.04 6.42
N VAL A 125 11.83 -2.79 5.66
CA VAL A 125 13.30 -2.81 5.73
C VAL A 125 13.92 -2.95 4.34
N PRO A 126 15.19 -2.50 4.14
CA PRO A 126 15.88 -2.75 2.88
C PRO A 126 16.07 -4.25 2.63
N ASN A 127 15.74 -4.72 1.43
CA ASN A 127 15.96 -6.11 1.03
C ASN A 127 17.46 -6.40 0.91
N LYS A 128 18.03 -7.07 1.91
CA LYS A 128 19.43 -7.51 1.94
C LYS A 128 19.51 -9.03 1.89
N GLY A 129 18.85 -9.62 0.90
CA GLY A 129 18.65 -11.07 0.79
C GLY A 129 17.53 -11.60 1.70
N LEU A 130 16.53 -10.78 2.00
CA LEU A 130 15.36 -11.19 2.80
C LEU A 130 14.30 -11.87 1.93
N VAL A 131 14.12 -11.36 0.71
CA VAL A 131 13.23 -11.95 -0.30
C VAL A 131 14.05 -12.16 -1.58
N ASP A 132 14.27 -13.42 -1.94
CA ASP A 132 15.30 -13.81 -2.92
C ASP A 132 15.01 -13.30 -4.34
N ASN A 133 13.74 -13.24 -4.71
CA ASN A 133 13.28 -12.90 -6.05
C ASN A 133 12.64 -11.49 -6.14
N LEU A 134 13.03 -10.59 -5.24
CA LEU A 134 12.74 -9.15 -5.30
C LEU A 134 14.05 -8.35 -5.43
N PRO A 135 14.01 -7.09 -5.89
CA PRO A 135 15.21 -6.28 -6.07
C PRO A 135 15.97 -6.10 -4.75
N GLN A 136 17.29 -6.12 -4.81
CA GLN A 136 18.12 -5.82 -3.65
C GLN A 136 18.04 -4.32 -3.32
N ASN A 137 18.08 -4.00 -2.03
CA ASN A 137 17.93 -2.66 -1.46
C ASN A 137 16.52 -2.04 -1.54
N ALA A 138 15.61 -2.59 -2.35
CA ALA A 138 14.22 -2.17 -2.33
C ALA A 138 13.61 -2.35 -0.94
N CYS A 139 12.68 -1.48 -0.57
CA CYS A 139 11.93 -1.62 0.67
C CYS A 139 11.03 -2.86 0.58
N VAL A 140 11.18 -3.79 1.52
CA VAL A 140 10.31 -4.97 1.64
C VAL A 140 9.71 -5.01 3.03
N GLU A 141 8.45 -5.42 3.12
CA GLU A 141 7.81 -5.71 4.39
C GLU A 141 7.92 -7.20 4.69
N VAL A 142 8.64 -7.54 5.77
CA VAL A 142 8.89 -8.93 6.19
C VAL A 142 8.73 -9.07 7.71
N PRO A 143 8.64 -10.29 8.26
CA PRO A 143 8.68 -10.47 9.71
C PRO A 143 9.97 -9.91 10.33
N VAL A 144 9.84 -9.19 11.43
CA VAL A 144 10.93 -8.56 12.18
C VAL A 144 10.71 -8.83 13.66
N TRP A 145 11.77 -9.27 14.34
CA TRP A 145 11.81 -9.33 15.79
C TRP A 145 12.36 -8.03 16.37
N ALA A 146 11.56 -7.33 17.18
CA ALA A 146 12.04 -6.29 18.08
C ALA A 146 12.42 -6.91 19.43
N SER A 147 13.58 -6.55 19.95
CA SER A 147 14.03 -6.93 21.29
C SER A 147 15.09 -5.94 21.79
N ARG A 148 15.61 -6.14 23.01
CA ARG A 148 16.75 -5.38 23.55
C ARG A 148 18.01 -5.44 22.67
N LYS A 149 18.10 -6.41 21.75
CA LYS A 149 19.20 -6.52 20.77
C LYS A 149 18.99 -5.64 19.53
N GLY A 150 17.86 -4.93 19.43
CA GLY A 150 17.44 -4.17 18.27
C GLY A 150 16.44 -4.92 17.40
N LEU A 151 16.33 -4.49 16.15
CA LEU A 151 15.45 -5.06 15.13
C LEU A 151 16.19 -6.16 14.35
N GLN A 152 15.56 -7.31 14.20
CA GLN A 152 16.13 -8.47 13.52
C GLN A 152 15.14 -8.97 12.46
N PRO A 153 15.29 -8.55 11.20
CA PRO A 153 14.48 -9.04 10.09
C PRO A 153 14.71 -10.53 9.84
N VAL A 154 13.64 -11.22 9.43
CA VAL A 154 13.64 -12.65 9.13
C VAL A 154 13.64 -12.84 7.62
N ALA A 155 14.56 -13.69 7.12
CA ALA A 155 14.57 -14.06 5.71
C ALA A 155 13.34 -14.93 5.38
N VAL A 156 12.61 -14.52 4.34
CA VAL A 156 11.39 -15.19 3.84
C VAL A 156 11.72 -16.14 2.70
N GLY A 157 12.77 -15.85 1.92
CA GLY A 157 13.13 -16.58 0.71
C GLY A 157 12.33 -16.12 -0.50
N ALA A 158 12.29 -16.94 -1.56
CA ALA A 158 11.57 -16.60 -2.78
C ALA A 158 10.03 -16.60 -2.59
N LEU A 159 9.38 -15.53 -3.03
CA LEU A 159 7.91 -15.51 -3.16
C LEU A 159 7.45 -16.50 -4.24
N PRO A 160 6.24 -17.08 -4.12
CA PRO A 160 5.60 -17.82 -5.20
C PRO A 160 5.58 -17.01 -6.50
N PRO A 161 5.87 -17.59 -7.68
CA PRO A 161 6.03 -16.84 -8.93
C PRO A 161 4.84 -15.93 -9.26
N GLN A 162 3.62 -16.39 -8.99
CA GLN A 162 2.40 -15.65 -9.26
C GLN A 162 2.21 -14.43 -8.34
N CYS A 163 2.83 -14.42 -7.14
CA CYS A 163 2.86 -13.27 -6.23
C CYS A 163 4.06 -12.35 -6.53
N ALA A 164 5.20 -12.94 -6.88
CA ALA A 164 6.45 -12.23 -7.12
C ALA A 164 6.35 -11.25 -8.30
N VAL A 165 5.57 -11.57 -9.33
CA VAL A 165 5.37 -10.67 -10.48
C VAL A 165 4.70 -9.36 -10.07
N LEU A 166 3.64 -9.42 -9.26
CA LEU A 166 2.90 -8.24 -8.80
C LEU A 166 3.76 -7.36 -7.88
N THR A 167 4.46 -8.03 -6.95
CA THR A 167 5.30 -7.35 -5.96
C THR A 167 6.52 -6.70 -6.62
N ASN A 168 7.17 -7.40 -7.56
CA ASN A 168 8.29 -6.82 -8.33
C ASN A 168 7.88 -5.59 -9.12
N LEU A 169 6.71 -5.63 -9.78
CA LEU A 169 6.26 -4.49 -10.58
C LEU A 169 6.11 -3.25 -9.71
N SER A 170 5.43 -3.37 -8.57
CA SER A 170 5.24 -2.26 -7.62
C SER A 170 6.57 -1.73 -7.09
N ALA A 171 7.45 -2.63 -6.64
CA ALA A 171 8.77 -2.26 -6.14
C ALA A 171 9.60 -1.50 -7.20
N GLN A 172 9.57 -1.94 -8.46
CA GLN A 172 10.31 -1.27 -9.54
C GLN A 172 9.72 0.11 -9.89
N ILE A 173 8.40 0.28 -9.81
CA ILE A 173 7.74 1.59 -9.98
C ILE A 173 8.20 2.56 -8.90
N GLU A 174 8.22 2.11 -7.64
CA GLU A 174 8.65 2.90 -6.49
C GLU A 174 10.14 3.28 -6.59
N GLU A 175 11.02 2.32 -6.91
CA GLU A 175 12.45 2.57 -7.10
C GLU A 175 12.71 3.58 -8.24
N MET A 176 11.98 3.49 -9.35
CA MET A 176 12.06 4.51 -10.42
C MET A 176 11.62 5.88 -9.91
N ALA A 177 10.57 5.96 -9.08
CA ALA A 177 10.10 7.23 -8.53
C ALA A 177 11.11 7.86 -7.54
N VAL A 178 11.76 7.03 -6.72
CA VAL A 178 12.84 7.45 -5.81
C VAL A 178 14.04 7.95 -6.61
N GLU A 179 14.54 7.18 -7.57
CA GLU A 179 15.69 7.55 -8.41
C GLU A 179 15.42 8.85 -9.17
N ALA A 180 14.23 8.97 -9.77
CA ALA A 180 13.80 10.18 -10.46
C ALA A 180 13.79 11.39 -9.53
N THR A 181 13.37 11.22 -8.28
CA THR A 181 13.34 12.27 -7.26
C THR A 181 14.74 12.72 -6.86
N LEU A 182 15.68 11.77 -6.72
CA LEU A 182 17.07 12.07 -6.35
C LEU A 182 17.85 12.73 -7.50
N THR A 183 17.55 12.34 -8.74
CA THR A 183 18.27 12.80 -9.94
C THR A 183 17.61 13.98 -10.65
N GLY A 184 16.33 14.26 -10.37
CA GLY A 184 15.53 15.24 -11.12
C GLY A 184 15.01 14.71 -12.46
N ASP A 185 15.08 13.40 -12.73
CA ASP A 185 14.63 12.81 -13.99
C ASP A 185 13.09 12.71 -14.09
N ARG A 186 12.48 13.75 -14.65
CA ARG A 186 11.03 13.77 -14.93
C ARG A 186 10.59 12.68 -15.90
N ARG A 187 11.46 12.25 -16.83
CA ARG A 187 11.14 11.20 -17.80
C ARG A 187 10.99 9.86 -17.11
N LEU A 188 11.79 9.60 -16.08
CA LEU A 188 11.72 8.40 -15.26
C LEU A 188 10.45 8.34 -14.39
N ILE A 189 9.94 9.48 -13.89
CA ILE A 189 8.58 9.53 -13.28
C ILE A 189 7.51 9.10 -14.28
N TYR A 190 7.56 9.60 -15.52
CA TYR A 190 6.64 9.15 -16.55
C TYR A 190 6.79 7.64 -16.83
N GLN A 191 8.02 7.09 -16.86
CA GLN A 191 8.22 5.63 -17.02
C GLN A 191 7.61 4.84 -15.86
N ALA A 192 7.79 5.31 -14.62
CA ALA A 192 7.18 4.71 -13.44
C ALA A 192 5.66 4.68 -13.57
N ILE A 193 5.06 5.84 -13.82
CA ILE A 193 3.61 5.95 -13.94
C ILE A 193 3.09 5.20 -15.17
N ALA A 194 3.84 5.11 -16.28
CA ALA A 194 3.43 4.30 -17.44
C ALA A 194 3.38 2.79 -17.18
N ASN A 195 4.08 2.31 -16.14
CA ASN A 195 4.03 0.92 -15.70
C ASN A 195 3.05 0.70 -14.54
N ASP A 196 2.51 1.76 -13.94
CA ASP A 196 1.49 1.66 -12.90
C ASP A 196 0.27 0.86 -13.40
N PRO A 197 -0.15 -0.21 -12.69
CA PRO A 197 -1.26 -1.07 -13.11
C PRO A 197 -2.54 -0.34 -13.46
N LEU A 198 -2.90 0.71 -12.70
CA LEU A 198 -4.15 1.41 -12.91
C LEU A 198 -4.04 2.33 -14.12
N SER A 199 -3.00 3.15 -14.18
CA SER A 199 -2.78 4.06 -15.31
C SER A 199 -2.68 3.30 -16.64
N ALA A 200 -1.93 2.20 -16.68
CA ALA A 200 -1.69 1.41 -17.88
C ALA A 200 -2.95 0.66 -18.33
N ALA A 201 -3.88 0.38 -17.40
CA ALA A 201 -5.15 -0.24 -17.71
C ALA A 201 -6.20 0.75 -18.26
N VAL A 202 -6.10 2.04 -17.91
CA VAL A 202 -7.15 3.04 -18.23
C VAL A 202 -6.73 4.10 -19.25
N LEU A 203 -5.44 4.32 -19.46
CA LEU A 203 -4.90 5.38 -20.31
C LEU A 203 -3.93 4.84 -21.36
N SER A 204 -3.84 5.53 -22.49
CA SER A 204 -2.73 5.38 -23.44
C SER A 204 -1.46 6.08 -22.93
N LEU A 205 -0.29 5.69 -23.47
CA LEU A 205 0.99 6.32 -23.14
C LEU A 205 0.99 7.85 -23.30
N ALA A 206 0.30 8.38 -24.31
CA ALA A 206 0.20 9.82 -24.55
C ALA A 206 -0.68 10.53 -23.49
N GLU A 207 -1.77 9.89 -23.07
CA GLU A 207 -2.63 10.40 -21.99
C GLU A 207 -1.90 10.36 -20.64
N ILE A 208 -1.12 9.30 -20.38
CA ILE A 208 -0.28 9.20 -19.19
C ILE A 208 0.76 10.33 -19.17
N GLN A 209 1.51 10.53 -20.26
CA GLN A 209 2.48 11.63 -20.36
C GLN A 209 1.82 12.98 -20.06
N LYS A 210 0.64 13.24 -20.67
CA LYS A 210 -0.10 14.47 -20.44
C LYS A 210 -0.52 14.63 -18.98
N MET A 211 -1.06 13.58 -18.36
CA MET A 211 -1.45 13.58 -16.94
C MET A 211 -0.24 13.85 -16.04
N VAL A 212 0.91 13.23 -16.31
CA VAL A 212 2.15 13.46 -15.57
C VAL A 212 2.60 14.91 -15.69
N ASP A 213 2.57 15.49 -16.89
CA ASP A 213 2.93 16.90 -17.10
C ASP A 213 2.00 17.86 -16.36
N GLU A 214 0.70 17.58 -16.34
CA GLU A 214 -0.29 18.35 -15.57
C GLU A 214 -0.06 18.24 -14.06
N LEU A 215 0.26 17.05 -13.54
CA LEU A 215 0.57 16.83 -12.12
C LEU A 215 1.86 17.55 -11.72
N PHE A 216 2.89 17.55 -12.58
CA PHE A 216 4.12 18.31 -12.35
C PHE A 216 3.85 19.81 -12.26
N ALA A 217 3.06 20.36 -13.19
CA ALA A 217 2.73 21.78 -13.21
C ALA A 217 1.88 22.18 -11.99
N LEU A 218 0.90 21.35 -11.61
CA LEU A 218 0.03 21.62 -10.46
C LEU A 218 0.79 21.60 -9.13
N ASN A 219 1.80 20.74 -9.01
CA ASN A 219 2.53 20.52 -7.77
C ASN A 219 3.92 21.17 -7.74
N GLU A 220 4.24 22.08 -8.68
CA GLU A 220 5.57 22.68 -8.82
C GLU A 220 6.13 23.16 -7.47
N ASP A 221 5.38 23.98 -6.72
CA ASP A 221 5.83 24.51 -5.42
C ASP A 221 6.13 23.44 -4.35
N TYR A 222 5.59 22.23 -4.50
CA TYR A 222 5.77 21.11 -3.56
C TYR A 222 6.83 20.10 -4.00
N LEU A 223 7.29 20.20 -5.24
CA LEU A 223 8.26 19.25 -5.78
C LEU A 223 9.70 19.60 -5.33
N PRO A 224 10.55 18.58 -5.16
CA PRO A 224 11.97 18.76 -4.89
C PRO A 224 12.66 19.68 -5.91
N ALA A 225 13.63 20.46 -5.43
CA ALA A 225 14.42 21.38 -6.26
C ALA A 225 15.08 20.72 -7.49
N ALA A 226 15.39 19.42 -7.40
CA ALA A 226 15.94 18.65 -8.52
C ALA A 226 15.03 18.64 -9.77
N PHE A 227 13.71 18.75 -9.60
CA PHE A 227 12.76 18.85 -10.72
C PHE A 227 12.58 20.26 -11.27
N HIS A 228 13.03 21.29 -10.55
CA HIS A 228 12.94 22.70 -10.93
C HIS A 228 14.06 23.15 -11.85
N THR A 229 15.21 22.47 -11.78
CA THR A 229 16.31 22.69 -12.68
C THR A 229 16.00 22.09 -14.05
N LYS A 230 15.37 22.87 -14.93
CA LYS A 230 15.23 22.55 -16.35
C LYS A 230 16.61 22.47 -17.01
N GLN A 231 17.21 21.29 -17.00
CA GLN A 231 18.36 20.93 -17.84
C GLN A 231 18.46 19.39 -17.82
N PHE A 232 18.15 18.64 -18.88
CA PHE A 232 18.81 18.70 -20.17
C PHE A 232 18.12 17.90 -21.29
N ALA A 233 18.49 18.32 -22.51
CA ALA A 233 18.77 17.53 -23.70
C ALA A 233 17.75 16.49 -24.14
N MET A 234 16.97 16.86 -25.16
CA MET A 234 16.63 15.89 -26.20
C MET A 234 17.95 15.41 -26.84
N ALA A 235 18.21 14.11 -26.74
CA ALA A 235 19.06 13.37 -27.67
C ALA A 235 18.16 12.54 -28.58
#